data_AF-A0A2D6ITI6-F1
#
_entry.id   AF-A0A2D6ITI6-F1
#
_cell.length_a   1.000
_cell.length_b   1.000
_cell.length_c   1.000
_cell.angle_alpha   90.00
_cell.angle_beta   90.00
_cell.angle_gamma   90.00
#
_symmetry.space_group_name_H-M   'P 1'
#
loop_
_entity.id
_entity.type
_entity.pdbx_description
1 polymer ?
#
loop_
_entity_poly.entity_id
_entity_poly.type
_entity_poly.pdbx_seq_one_letter_code
_entity_poly.pdbx_strand_id
1 'polypeptide(L)'
;MSNDVAELLQSMPELEPSADSWQRIAAQQAREASLHRARLGGGFAAAAAVVIVIIFAAQRLQQPELAVAPAIQPIMVSAPVASPETSPETGVVDARVREWQQRSQYMQQVLSGLPRRGPVARADTAGVIAELEDRIAAVDYQLNRAGLRRTGRSLQRASGFDRGAGTRDALMDEPDLWRRRAEFMDQLVRARYTEAGTSGF
;
A
#
# COMPACT_ATOMS: atom_id res chain seq x y z
N MET A 1 4.07 45.70 13.67
CA MET A 1 4.86 44.47 13.90
C MET A 1 5.24 43.75 12.60
N SER A 2 4.87 44.24 11.40
CA SER A 2 5.24 43.59 10.12
C SER A 2 6.50 44.17 9.45
N ASN A 3 6.99 45.33 9.90
CA ASN A 3 8.18 45.97 9.31
C ASN A 3 9.50 45.38 9.83
N ASP A 4 9.51 44.87 11.08
CA ASP A 4 10.71 44.30 11.70
C ASP A 4 11.22 43.06 10.97
N VAL A 5 10.32 42.26 10.38
CA VAL A 5 10.68 41.05 9.64
C VAL A 5 11.31 41.38 8.29
N ALA A 6 10.87 42.46 7.63
CA ALA A 6 11.42 42.90 6.35
C ALA A 6 12.83 43.47 6.53
N GLU A 7 13.06 44.27 7.58
CA GLU A 7 14.41 44.75 7.94
C GLU A 7 15.33 43.60 8.34
N LEU A 8 14.83 42.63 9.11
CA LEU A 8 15.61 41.46 9.51
C LEU A 8 16.04 40.63 8.29
N LEU A 9 15.15 40.41 7.33
CA LEU A 9 15.46 39.69 6.09
C LEU A 9 16.42 40.45 5.19
N GLN A 10 16.35 41.79 5.14
CA GLN A 10 17.31 42.63 4.40
C GLN A 10 18.70 42.68 5.07
N SER A 11 18.77 42.49 6.39
CA SER A 11 20.04 42.47 7.12
C SER A 11 20.78 41.14 7.05
N MET A 12 20.16 40.08 6.52
CA MET A 12 20.81 38.78 6.38
C MET A 12 21.78 38.77 5.19
N PRO A 13 23.01 38.24 5.37
CA PRO A 13 23.95 38.11 4.28
C PRO A 13 23.40 37.14 3.23
N GLU A 14 23.57 37.51 1.96
CA GLU A 14 23.15 36.69 0.82
C GLU A 14 24.03 35.44 0.75
N LEU A 15 23.51 34.34 1.29
CA LEU A 15 24.18 33.04 1.31
C LEU A 15 23.95 32.37 -0.05
N GLU A 16 24.93 32.44 -0.95
CA GLU A 16 24.91 31.57 -2.13
C GLU A 16 25.00 30.10 -1.68
N PRO A 17 24.02 29.25 -2.02
CA PRO A 17 24.11 27.84 -1.72
C PRO A 17 25.28 27.25 -2.52
N SER A 18 26.26 26.66 -1.83
CA SER A 18 27.40 26.01 -2.47
C SER A 18 26.89 25.05 -3.56
N ALA A 19 27.49 25.04 -4.76
CA ALA A 19 27.06 24.20 -5.88
C ALA A 19 26.89 22.71 -5.49
N ASP A 20 27.67 22.24 -4.51
CA ASP A 20 27.67 20.86 -4.03
C ASP A 20 26.63 20.56 -2.93
N SER A 21 25.85 21.56 -2.49
CA SER A 21 24.85 21.38 -1.42
C SER A 21 23.74 20.42 -1.86
N TRP A 22 23.23 20.58 -3.08
CA TRP A 22 22.20 19.72 -3.65
C TRP A 22 22.67 18.29 -3.90
N GLN A 23 23.91 18.11 -4.37
CA GLN A 23 24.50 16.79 -4.52
C GLN A 23 24.70 16.09 -3.18
N ARG A 24 25.07 16.82 -2.11
CA ARG A 24 25.17 16.26 -0.77
C ARG A 24 23.81 15.84 -0.21
N ILE A 25 22.77 16.66 -0.39
CA ILE A 25 21.40 16.31 0.03
C ILE A 25 20.90 15.09 -0.75
N ALA A 26 21.11 15.04 -2.07
CA ALA A 26 20.74 13.91 -2.90
C ALA A 26 21.52 12.63 -2.52
N ALA A 27 22.82 12.74 -2.25
CA ALA A 27 23.65 11.63 -1.79
C ALA A 27 23.23 11.14 -0.39
N GLN A 28 22.77 12.03 0.48
CA GLN A 28 22.29 11.69 1.81
C GLN A 28 20.95 10.95 1.75
N GLN A 29 20.01 11.38 0.91
CA GLN A 29 18.77 10.64 0.65
C GLN A 29 19.04 9.27 0.00
N ALA A 30 19.99 9.17 -0.93
CA ALA A 30 20.38 7.89 -1.53
C ALA A 30 21.01 6.93 -0.51
N ARG A 31 21.74 7.46 0.48
CA ARG A 31 22.29 6.67 1.60
C ARG A 31 21.18 6.19 2.54
N GLU A 32 20.19 7.02 2.86
CA GLU A 32 19.06 6.62 3.68
C GLU A 32 18.17 5.58 2.96
N ALA A 33 17.88 5.78 1.68
CA ALA A 33 17.17 4.81 0.85
C ALA A 33 17.92 3.48 0.68
N SER A 34 19.26 3.52 0.58
CA SER A 34 20.08 2.29 0.49
C SER A 34 20.21 1.58 1.84
N LEU A 35 20.23 2.29 2.96
CA LEU A 35 20.18 1.71 4.29
C LEU A 35 18.81 1.09 4.59
N HIS A 36 17.70 1.66 4.09
CA HIS A 36 16.38 1.03 4.17
C HIS A 36 16.26 -0.21 3.27
N ARG A 37 16.83 -0.18 2.05
CA ARG A 37 16.97 -1.39 1.21
C ARG A 37 17.88 -2.44 1.84
N ALA A 38 18.94 -2.05 2.53
CA ALA A 38 19.83 -2.97 3.24
C ALA A 38 19.18 -3.53 4.53
N ARG A 39 18.34 -2.74 5.22
CA ARG A 39 17.56 -3.17 6.40
C ARG A 39 16.40 -4.11 6.07
N LEU A 40 15.91 -4.14 4.84
CA LEU A 40 14.98 -5.20 4.36
C LEU A 40 15.61 -6.60 4.36
N GLY A 41 16.93 -6.73 4.55
CA GLY A 41 17.63 -8.00 4.76
C GLY A 41 17.82 -8.43 6.23
N GLY A 42 17.53 -7.57 7.21
CA GLY A 42 17.79 -7.84 8.63
C GLY A 42 16.69 -7.25 9.51
N GLY A 43 15.67 -8.05 9.80
CA GLY A 43 14.42 -7.58 10.38
C GLY A 43 14.50 -7.11 11.83
N PHE A 44 13.57 -6.24 12.23
CA PHE A 44 13.14 -5.96 13.62
C PHE A 44 11.69 -5.45 13.51
N ALA A 45 10.69 -6.06 14.15
CA ALA A 45 10.36 -5.98 15.58
C ALA A 45 10.11 -4.54 16.07
N ALA A 46 8.86 -4.32 16.50
CA ALA A 46 8.32 -3.26 17.35
C ALA A 46 8.14 -1.83 16.76
N ALA A 47 6.87 -1.48 16.52
CA ALA A 47 6.27 -0.22 16.99
C ALA A 47 4.74 -0.23 16.73
N ALA A 48 3.98 -0.96 17.55
CA ALA A 48 2.52 -1.09 17.41
C ALA A 48 1.70 0.04 18.07
N ALA A 49 2.33 1.06 18.66
CA ALA A 49 1.59 1.98 19.56
C ALA A 49 0.96 3.22 18.88
N VAL A 50 1.41 3.65 17.69
CA VAL A 50 0.95 4.92 17.09
C VAL A 50 -0.25 4.72 16.14
N VAL A 51 -0.49 3.49 15.68
CA VAL A 51 -1.48 3.17 14.63
C VAL A 51 -2.94 3.31 15.09
N ILE A 52 -3.23 3.09 16.38
CA ILE A 52 -4.61 3.07 16.88
C ILE A 52 -5.22 4.48 16.94
N VAL A 53 -4.41 5.52 17.21
CA VAL A 53 -4.91 6.90 17.36
C VAL A 53 -5.31 7.50 16.00
N ILE A 54 -4.60 7.16 14.92
CA ILE A 54 -4.86 7.69 13.58
C ILE A 54 -6.11 7.06 12.96
N ILE A 55 -6.32 5.75 13.15
CA ILE A 55 -7.49 5.03 12.63
C ILE A 55 -8.78 5.52 13.30
N PHE A 56 -8.75 5.80 14.61
CA PHE A 56 -9.94 6.23 15.34
C PHE A 56 -10.37 7.67 15.01
N ALA A 57 -9.41 8.55 14.70
CA ALA A 57 -9.70 9.93 14.28
C ALA A 57 -10.33 10.00 12.87
N ALA A 58 -9.92 9.12 11.94
CA ALA A 58 -10.45 9.09 10.58
C ALA A 58 -11.89 8.57 10.49
N GLN A 59 -12.27 7.61 11.34
CA GLN A 59 -13.63 7.04 11.33
C GLN A 59 -14.70 8.01 11.87
N ARG A 60 -14.34 8.94 12.77
CA ARG A 60 -15.28 9.91 13.35
C ARG A 60 -15.74 11.00 12.37
N LEU A 61 -15.01 11.25 11.28
CA LEU A 61 -15.33 12.31 10.31
C LEU A 61 -16.19 11.85 9.12
N GLN A 62 -16.46 10.56 8.95
CA GLN A 62 -17.02 10.02 7.70
C GLN A 62 -18.51 9.62 7.74
N GLN A 63 -19.30 10.10 8.70
CA GLN A 63 -20.76 10.01 8.58
C GLN A 63 -21.34 11.29 7.99
N PRO A 64 -21.64 11.28 6.68
CA PRO A 64 -22.88 11.85 6.20
C PRO A 64 -23.77 10.80 5.52
N GLU A 65 -25.06 11.08 5.63
CA GLU A 65 -26.23 10.26 5.33
C GLU A 65 -26.31 9.63 3.93
N LEU A 66 -27.16 8.60 3.88
CA LEU A 66 -27.72 7.96 2.70
C LEU A 66 -28.26 8.97 1.66
N ALA A 67 -27.83 8.83 0.41
CA ALA A 67 -28.65 9.18 -0.75
C ALA A 67 -28.21 8.44 -2.04
N VAL A 68 -29.06 7.51 -2.47
CA VAL A 68 -29.47 7.22 -3.86
C VAL A 68 -28.42 6.74 -4.89
N ALA A 69 -28.60 5.48 -5.31
CA ALA A 69 -28.00 4.85 -6.49
C ALA A 69 -28.55 5.41 -7.82
N PRO A 70 -27.90 5.10 -8.96
CA PRO A 70 -28.50 4.03 -9.76
C PRO A 70 -27.50 3.00 -10.31
N ALA A 71 -28.07 1.85 -10.63
CA ALA A 71 -27.44 0.59 -10.98
C ALA A 71 -26.52 0.64 -12.21
N ILE A 72 -25.32 0.10 -12.06
CA ILE A 72 -24.52 -0.46 -13.16
C ILE A 72 -24.56 -1.97 -12.97
N GLN A 73 -25.23 -2.67 -13.88
CA GLN A 73 -25.37 -4.12 -13.85
C GLN A 73 -24.00 -4.79 -14.07
N PRO A 74 -23.56 -5.74 -13.23
CA PRO A 74 -22.38 -6.54 -13.53
C PRO A 74 -22.70 -7.55 -14.64
N ILE A 75 -21.90 -7.51 -15.70
CA ILE A 75 -21.87 -8.53 -16.75
C ILE A 75 -21.50 -9.87 -16.10
N MET A 76 -22.42 -10.83 -16.12
CA MET A 76 -22.17 -12.21 -15.67
C MET A 76 -21.21 -12.90 -16.63
N VAL A 77 -20.03 -13.27 -16.15
CA VAL A 77 -19.15 -14.22 -16.82
C VAL A 77 -19.32 -15.59 -16.16
N SER A 78 -19.69 -16.57 -16.98
CA SER A 78 -20.07 -17.93 -16.63
C SER A 78 -19.07 -18.66 -15.72
N ALA A 79 -19.60 -19.35 -14.71
CA ALA A 79 -18.89 -20.33 -13.89
C ALA A 79 -18.69 -21.65 -14.66
N PRO A 80 -17.61 -22.41 -14.38
CA PRO A 80 -17.59 -23.84 -14.66
C PRO A 80 -17.61 -24.68 -13.36
N VAL A 81 -18.59 -25.60 -13.33
CA VAL A 81 -18.54 -27.03 -12.94
C VAL A 81 -17.99 -27.42 -11.54
N ALA A 82 -18.87 -28.02 -10.73
CA ALA A 82 -18.63 -28.75 -9.47
C ALA A 82 -17.73 -29.99 -9.69
N SER A 83 -16.77 -30.38 -8.83
CA SER A 83 -16.81 -31.01 -7.48
C SER A 83 -15.34 -31.42 -7.10
N PRO A 84 -14.96 -31.89 -5.88
CA PRO A 84 -15.75 -32.35 -4.72
C PRO A 84 -15.43 -31.66 -3.37
N GLU A 85 -16.39 -31.77 -2.44
CA GLU A 85 -16.26 -31.72 -0.97
C GLU A 85 -15.10 -30.90 -0.38
N THR A 86 -15.23 -29.57 -0.41
CA THR A 86 -14.59 -28.69 0.57
C THR A 86 -15.66 -28.31 1.59
N SER A 87 -15.35 -28.40 2.89
CA SER A 87 -16.21 -27.88 3.95
C SER A 87 -16.71 -26.48 3.54
N PRO A 88 -18.01 -26.18 3.69
CA PRO A 88 -18.63 -24.97 3.13
C PRO A 88 -17.92 -23.68 3.59
N GLU A 89 -17.29 -23.71 4.76
CA GLU A 89 -16.54 -22.60 5.33
C GLU A 89 -15.24 -22.27 4.56
N THR A 90 -14.50 -23.27 4.10
CA THR A 90 -13.25 -23.06 3.32
C THR A 90 -13.56 -22.51 1.93
N GLY A 91 -14.61 -23.00 1.29
CA GLY A 91 -15.03 -22.51 -0.04
C GLY A 91 -15.44 -21.04 -0.05
N VAL A 92 -16.04 -20.55 1.03
CA VAL A 92 -16.42 -19.13 1.20
C VAL A 92 -15.17 -18.24 1.36
N VAL A 93 -14.19 -18.67 2.15
CA VAL A 93 -12.92 -17.93 2.32
C VAL A 93 -12.18 -17.83 0.98
N ASP A 94 -12.09 -18.93 0.23
CA ASP A 94 -11.44 -18.95 -1.08
C ASP A 94 -12.17 -18.07 -2.11
N ALA A 95 -13.50 -18.04 -2.09
CA ALA A 95 -14.28 -17.13 -2.94
C ALA A 95 -13.97 -15.65 -2.64
N ARG A 96 -13.93 -15.29 -1.35
CA ARG A 96 -13.62 -13.92 -0.92
C ARG A 96 -12.18 -13.51 -1.27
N VAL A 97 -11.21 -14.42 -1.12
CA VAL A 97 -9.82 -14.16 -1.55
C VAL A 97 -9.75 -13.88 -3.05
N ARG A 98 -10.45 -14.68 -3.87
CA ARG A 98 -10.51 -14.46 -5.33
C ARG A 98 -11.13 -13.11 -5.69
N GLU A 99 -12.18 -12.69 -4.99
CA GLU A 99 -12.78 -11.37 -5.18
C GLU A 99 -11.77 -10.25 -4.91
N TRP A 100 -11.04 -10.30 -3.78
CA TRP A 100 -10.03 -9.30 -3.47
C TRP A 100 -8.86 -9.28 -4.47
N GLN A 101 -8.43 -10.45 -4.94
CA GLN A 101 -7.44 -10.57 -5.99
C GLN A 101 -7.90 -9.89 -7.28
N GLN A 102 -9.12 -10.19 -7.73
CA GLN A 102 -9.72 -9.59 -8.93
C GLN A 102 -9.85 -8.08 -8.79
N ARG A 103 -10.36 -7.59 -7.65
CA ARG A 103 -10.46 -6.14 -7.38
C ARG A 103 -9.10 -5.46 -7.43
N SER A 104 -8.08 -6.10 -6.87
CA SER A 104 -6.73 -5.55 -6.83
C SER A 104 -6.09 -5.51 -8.23
N GLN A 105 -6.31 -6.53 -9.05
CA GLN A 105 -5.88 -6.55 -10.46
C GLN A 105 -6.59 -5.47 -11.27
N TYR A 106 -7.90 -5.31 -11.07
CA TYR A 106 -8.68 -4.25 -11.71
C TYR A 106 -8.13 -2.86 -11.37
N MET A 107 -7.83 -2.58 -10.09
CA MET A 107 -7.24 -1.30 -9.69
C MET A 107 -5.86 -1.07 -10.30
N GLN A 108 -5.06 -2.13 -10.46
CA GLN A 108 -3.77 -2.03 -11.12
C GLN A 108 -3.92 -1.67 -12.61
N GLN A 109 -4.94 -2.21 -13.29
CA GLN A 109 -5.28 -1.82 -14.65
C GLN A 109 -5.71 -0.35 -14.72
N VAL A 110 -6.58 0.10 -13.80
CA VAL A 110 -6.99 1.52 -13.71
C VAL A 110 -5.78 2.42 -13.53
N LEU A 111 -4.88 2.11 -12.59
CA LEU A 111 -3.65 2.87 -12.36
C LEU A 111 -2.73 2.90 -13.58
N SER A 112 -2.64 1.79 -14.33
CA SER A 112 -1.82 1.72 -15.55
C SER A 112 -2.35 2.59 -16.70
N GLY A 113 -3.65 2.89 -16.69
CA GLY A 113 -4.29 3.76 -17.68
C GLY A 113 -4.24 5.26 -17.32
N LEU A 114 -3.86 5.61 -16.08
CA LEU A 114 -3.73 7.01 -15.69
C LEU A 114 -2.48 7.65 -16.33
N PRO A 115 -2.52 8.96 -16.66
CA PRO A 115 -1.36 9.68 -17.17
C PRO A 115 -0.17 9.53 -16.22
N ARG A 116 1.05 9.46 -16.78
CA ARG A 116 2.27 9.49 -15.97
C ARG A 116 2.33 10.80 -15.17
N ARG A 117 2.89 10.74 -13.95
CA ARG A 117 3.08 11.91 -13.07
C ARG A 117 3.63 13.08 -13.88
N GLY A 118 2.95 14.22 -13.78
CA GLY A 118 3.51 15.48 -14.26
C GLY A 118 4.81 15.81 -13.50
N PRO A 119 5.70 16.60 -14.10
CA PRO A 119 6.97 16.98 -13.47
C PRO A 119 6.79 17.81 -12.18
N VAL A 120 5.61 18.42 -11.98
CA VAL A 120 5.29 19.22 -10.80
C VAL A 120 4.06 18.61 -10.10
N ALA A 121 4.31 17.89 -9.00
CA ALA A 121 3.27 17.39 -8.11
C ALA A 121 3.31 18.17 -6.79
N ARG A 122 2.15 18.33 -6.13
CA ARG A 122 2.12 18.88 -4.76
C ARG A 122 2.87 17.94 -3.83
N ALA A 123 3.82 18.48 -3.06
CA ALA A 123 4.66 17.70 -2.17
C ALA A 123 3.85 16.81 -1.21
N ASP A 124 2.75 17.35 -0.66
CA ASP A 124 1.88 16.63 0.28
C ASP A 124 1.23 15.39 -0.37
N THR A 125 0.67 15.54 -1.58
CA THR A 125 0.04 14.43 -2.30
C THR A 125 1.08 13.42 -2.78
N ALA A 126 2.24 13.89 -3.25
CA ALA A 126 3.34 13.03 -3.67
C ALA A 126 3.85 12.14 -2.52
N GLY A 127 3.96 12.70 -1.30
CA GLY A 127 4.34 11.96 -0.10
C GLY A 127 3.34 10.86 0.25
N VAL A 128 2.04 11.17 0.26
CA VAL A 128 0.99 10.18 0.53
C VAL A 128 1.00 9.05 -0.51
N ILE A 129 1.16 9.39 -1.79
CA ILE A 129 1.21 8.38 -2.85
C ILE A 129 2.44 7.47 -2.67
N ALA A 130 3.61 8.03 -2.37
CA ALA A 130 4.83 7.24 -2.12
C ALA A 130 4.66 6.29 -0.92
N GLU A 131 4.05 6.78 0.17
CA GLU A 131 3.77 5.95 1.34
C GLU A 131 2.80 4.79 1.02
N LEU A 132 1.76 5.05 0.21
CA LEU A 132 0.84 4.01 -0.23
C LEU A 132 1.54 2.96 -1.11
N GLU A 133 2.41 3.40 -2.03
CA GLU A 133 3.21 2.51 -2.88
C GLU A 133 4.12 1.61 -2.02
N ASP A 134 4.78 2.15 -0.99
CA ASP A 134 5.62 1.39 -0.06
C ASP A 134 4.81 0.37 0.75
N ARG A 135 3.61 0.75 1.22
CA ARG A 135 2.71 -0.17 1.95
C ARG A 135 2.24 -1.32 1.07
N ILE A 136 1.91 -1.05 -0.20
CA ILE A 136 1.55 -2.10 -1.16
C ILE A 136 2.72 -3.04 -1.39
N ALA A 137 3.93 -2.51 -1.59
CA ALA A 137 5.14 -3.33 -1.75
C ALA A 137 5.40 -4.24 -0.54
N ALA A 138 5.19 -3.73 0.68
CA ALA A 138 5.31 -4.52 1.90
C ALA A 138 4.28 -5.66 1.98
N VAL A 139 3.02 -5.41 1.57
CA VAL A 139 1.98 -6.46 1.51
C VAL A 139 2.31 -7.48 0.43
N ASP A 140 2.78 -7.06 -0.74
CA ASP A 140 3.16 -7.95 -1.83
C ASP A 140 4.32 -8.88 -1.43
N TYR A 141 5.30 -8.36 -0.68
CA TYR A 141 6.36 -9.17 -0.09
C TYR A 141 5.80 -10.23 0.89
N GLN A 142 4.85 -9.86 1.74
CA GLN A 142 4.21 -10.79 2.69
C GLN A 142 3.39 -11.86 1.95
N LEU A 143 2.64 -11.49 0.92
CA LEU A 143 1.90 -12.41 0.06
C LEU A 143 2.83 -13.40 -0.64
N ASN A 144 3.95 -12.92 -1.20
CA ASN A 144 4.94 -13.79 -1.83
C ASN A 144 5.56 -14.77 -0.82
N ARG A 145 5.88 -14.29 0.39
CA ARG A 145 6.39 -15.14 1.48
C ARG A 145 5.37 -16.19 1.92
N ALA A 146 4.09 -15.83 2.01
CA ALA A 146 3.00 -16.75 2.34
C ALA A 146 2.85 -17.83 1.25
N GLY A 147 2.92 -17.44 -0.03
CA GLY A 147 2.90 -18.36 -1.17
C GLY A 147 4.05 -19.37 -1.14
N LEU A 148 5.29 -18.90 -0.92
CA LEU A 148 6.47 -19.77 -0.82
C LEU A 148 6.35 -20.79 0.33
N ARG A 149 5.83 -20.36 1.49
CA ARG A 149 5.58 -21.25 2.63
C ARG A 149 4.50 -22.28 2.31
N ARG A 150 3.44 -21.91 1.58
CA ARG A 150 2.41 -22.83 1.13
C ARG A 150 3.00 -23.90 0.21
N THR A 151 3.80 -23.49 -0.77
CA THR A 151 4.48 -24.41 -1.70
C THR A 151 5.44 -25.35 -0.97
N GLY A 152 6.22 -24.82 -0.01
CA GLY A 152 7.08 -25.64 0.83
C GLY A 152 6.31 -26.71 1.62
N ARG A 153 5.17 -26.32 2.23
CA ARG A 153 4.29 -27.26 2.95
C ARG A 153 3.66 -28.30 2.03
N SER A 154 3.23 -27.93 0.82
CA SER A 154 2.66 -28.89 -0.13
C SER A 154 3.69 -29.91 -0.61
N LEU A 155 4.94 -29.47 -0.85
CA LEU A 155 6.04 -30.37 -1.20
C LEU A 155 6.39 -31.31 -0.04
N GLN A 156 6.41 -30.78 1.19
CA GLN A 156 6.67 -31.59 2.38
C GLN A 156 5.58 -32.62 2.65
N ARG A 157 4.31 -32.28 2.39
CA ARG A 157 3.19 -33.24 2.43
C ARG A 157 3.34 -34.32 1.36
N ALA A 158 3.73 -33.94 0.14
CA ALA A 158 3.92 -34.89 -0.96
C ALA A 158 5.10 -35.85 -0.73
N SER A 159 6.14 -35.43 -0.01
CA SER A 159 7.29 -36.29 0.29
C SER A 159 7.08 -37.22 1.49
N GLY A 160 5.92 -37.17 2.16
CA GLY A 160 5.61 -38.03 3.32
C GLY A 160 6.44 -37.74 4.58
N PHE A 161 7.26 -36.67 4.56
CA PHE A 161 8.16 -36.31 5.65
C PHE A 161 7.48 -35.30 6.59
N ASP A 162 6.45 -35.77 7.31
CA ASP A 162 5.67 -34.93 8.23
C ASP A 162 6.41 -34.80 9.57
N ARG A 163 7.41 -33.91 9.61
CA ARG A 163 8.06 -33.52 10.86
C ARG A 163 7.24 -32.38 11.45
N GLY A 164 6.45 -32.69 12.49
CA GLY A 164 5.52 -31.81 13.19
C GLY A 164 6.14 -30.56 13.81
N ALA A 165 6.64 -29.64 13.00
CA ALA A 165 7.12 -28.34 13.41
C ALA A 165 5.93 -27.39 13.51
N GLY A 166 5.25 -27.44 14.66
CA GLY A 166 4.28 -26.44 15.08
C GLY A 166 4.94 -25.08 15.20
N THR A 167 4.92 -24.30 14.11
CA THR A 167 5.20 -22.87 14.15
C THR A 167 3.88 -22.14 14.19
N ARG A 168 3.38 -21.91 15.41
CA ARG A 168 2.34 -20.92 15.74
C ARG A 168 2.88 -19.49 15.59
N ASP A 169 3.72 -19.23 14.58
CA ASP A 169 4.18 -17.88 14.31
C ASP A 169 3.14 -17.18 13.45
N ALA A 170 2.41 -16.30 14.13
CA ALA A 170 1.41 -15.38 13.64
C ALA A 170 1.86 -14.64 12.38
N LEU A 171 1.66 -15.27 11.23
CA LEU A 171 1.46 -14.56 9.98
C LEU A 171 0.00 -14.17 9.93
N MET A 172 -0.26 -12.90 9.61
CA MET A 172 -1.58 -12.46 9.15
C MET A 172 -2.15 -13.49 8.17
N ASP A 173 -3.41 -13.84 8.36
CA ASP A 173 -4.10 -14.76 7.48
C ASP A 173 -4.04 -14.20 6.05
N GLU A 174 -3.70 -15.03 5.08
CA GLU A 174 -3.55 -14.61 3.68
C GLU A 174 -4.77 -13.85 3.11
N PRO A 175 -6.03 -14.16 3.51
CA PRO A 175 -7.19 -13.34 3.16
C PRO A 175 -7.09 -11.88 3.62
N ASP A 176 -6.53 -11.63 4.80
CA ASP A 176 -6.37 -10.26 5.32
C ASP A 176 -5.30 -9.49 4.54
N LEU A 177 -4.26 -10.17 4.07
CA LEU A 177 -3.24 -9.55 3.21
C LEU A 177 -3.84 -9.12 1.87
N TRP A 178 -4.66 -9.97 1.24
CA TRP A 178 -5.34 -9.63 0.00
C TRP A 178 -6.34 -8.48 0.18
N ARG A 179 -7.09 -8.48 1.28
CA ARG A 179 -7.99 -7.38 1.63
C ARG A 179 -7.22 -6.07 1.78
N ARG A 180 -6.14 -6.05 2.57
CA ARG A 180 -5.30 -4.86 2.78
C ARG A 180 -4.69 -4.35 1.48
N ARG A 181 -4.22 -5.25 0.62
CA ARG A 181 -3.71 -4.87 -0.71
C ARG A 181 -4.78 -4.12 -1.51
N ALA A 182 -6.00 -4.65 -1.56
CA ALA A 182 -7.11 -4.02 -2.26
C ALA A 182 -7.47 -2.66 -1.65
N GLU A 183 -7.49 -2.53 -0.32
CA GLU A 183 -7.73 -1.26 0.37
C GLU A 183 -6.66 -0.20 0.06
N PHE A 184 -5.38 -0.56 0.06
CA PHE A 184 -4.31 0.39 -0.30
C PHE A 184 -4.31 0.75 -1.78
N MET A 185 -4.61 -0.19 -2.68
CA MET A 185 -4.77 0.09 -4.11
C MET A 185 -5.94 1.05 -4.37
N ASP A 186 -7.04 0.90 -3.64
CA ASP A 186 -8.20 1.80 -3.71
C ASP A 186 -7.82 3.23 -3.29
N GLN A 187 -7.10 3.37 -2.17
CA GLN A 187 -6.58 4.65 -1.69
C GLN A 187 -5.59 5.27 -2.67
N LEU A 188 -4.72 4.45 -3.27
CA LEU A 188 -3.75 4.89 -4.28
C LEU A 188 -4.47 5.43 -5.52
N VAL A 189 -5.49 4.73 -6.02
CA VAL A 189 -6.33 5.21 -7.14
C VAL A 189 -6.95 6.56 -6.81
N ARG A 190 -7.57 6.72 -5.63
CA ARG A 190 -8.16 8.01 -5.21
C ARG A 190 -7.12 9.13 -5.17
N ALA A 191 -5.97 8.88 -4.55
CA ALA A 191 -4.89 9.87 -4.45
C ALA A 191 -4.39 10.30 -5.84
N ARG A 192 -4.28 9.37 -6.79
CA ARG A 192 -3.90 9.65 -8.18
C ARG A 192 -4.94 10.48 -8.93
N TYR A 193 -6.22 10.20 -8.74
CA TYR A 193 -7.28 11.04 -9.31
C TYR A 193 -7.27 12.46 -8.74
N THR A 194 -7.04 12.60 -7.42
CA THR A 194 -6.92 13.93 -6.82
C THR A 194 -5.70 14.69 -7.37
N GLU A 195 -4.56 14.01 -7.57
CA GLU A 195 -3.36 14.60 -8.20
C GLU A 195 -3.66 15.08 -9.62
N ALA A 196 -4.26 14.22 -10.46
CA ALA A 196 -4.57 14.52 -11.85
C ALA A 196 -5.59 15.66 -12.02
N GLY A 197 -6.63 15.69 -11.19
CA GLY A 197 -7.64 16.77 -11.19
C GLY A 197 -7.07 18.12 -10.75
N THR A 198 -6.00 18.11 -9.97
CA THR A 198 -5.33 19.34 -9.50
C THR A 198 -4.34 19.89 -10.51
N SER A 199 -3.73 19.04 -11.35
CA SER A 199 -2.77 19.44 -12.40
C SER A 199 -3.41 19.97 -13.71
N GLY A 200 -4.75 19.94 -13.81
CA GLY A 200 -5.49 20.34 -15.01
C GLY A 200 -5.88 21.83 -15.09
N PHE A 201 -5.28 22.69 -14.27
CA PHE A 201 -5.51 24.14 -14.26
C PHE A 201 -4.22 24.92 -14.52
#